data_AF-A0A6V8L5L8-F1
#
_entry.id   AF-A0A6V8L5L8-F1
#
_cell.length_a   1.000
_cell.length_b   1.000
_cell.length_c   1.000
_cell.angle_alpha   90.00
_cell.angle_beta   90.00
_cell.angle_gamma   90.00
#
_symmetry.space_group_name_H-M   'P 1'
#
loop_
_entity.id
_entity.type
_entity.pdbx_description
1 polymer ?
#
loop_
_entity_poly.entity_id
_entity_poly.type
_entity_poly.pdbx_seq_one_letter_code
_entity_poly.pdbx_strand_id
1 'polypeptide(L)'
;MHALAYRIQEVGEELPIGQVATAADRLRSANGLLAWVMQASATHAPAPTLTAAGEHLDHAAGAMLAAREALTGYLLSIGLPRDAVPPPDRDWHAALAPAAPRRPPAAPGPPTLTHFWADRVEVLTDDSGRHPDKGAESTADLLHRCARAVIDEDRTRLRRELVAVDPAVGLGLSAVAAAPLRFLAAELVGHPPSTPDLPGVRRAALRRVRTLLPAVEEVVVDELLARTCHAPPPRREPDERTHPVDAAVVAGVLVGALLAANGRDADELARVTEELRKAEEQAHNEDQIGFLVDRRRAQPRLLPGSEGGQQRA
;
A
#
# COMPACT_ATOMS: atom_id res chain seq x y z
N MET A 1 26.86 -15.67 -19.77
CA MET A 1 25.75 -14.73 -20.00
C MET A 1 24.41 -15.46 -19.93
N HIS A 2 24.06 -16.34 -20.88
CA HIS A 2 22.77 -17.06 -20.87
C HIS A 2 22.52 -17.97 -19.64
N ALA A 3 23.54 -18.67 -19.14
CA ALA A 3 23.39 -19.52 -17.94
C ALA A 3 23.09 -18.73 -16.64
N LEU A 4 23.55 -17.48 -16.56
CA LEU A 4 23.24 -16.59 -15.43
C LEU A 4 21.82 -16.04 -15.54
N ALA A 5 21.42 -15.62 -16.74
CA ALA A 5 20.06 -15.15 -16.99
C ALA A 5 19.01 -16.23 -16.69
N TYR A 6 19.27 -17.47 -17.08
CA TYR A 6 18.41 -18.62 -16.77
C TYR A 6 18.26 -18.84 -15.26
N ARG A 7 19.38 -18.78 -14.52
CA ARG A 7 19.38 -18.96 -13.06
C ARG A 7 18.68 -17.79 -12.32
N ILE A 8 18.74 -16.58 -12.86
CA ILE A 8 18.03 -15.41 -12.33
C ILE A 8 16.52 -15.54 -12.57
N GLN A 9 16.11 -16.06 -13.74
CA GLN A 9 14.71 -16.35 -14.04
C GLN A 9 14.17 -17.47 -13.13
N GLU A 10 14.92 -18.54 -12.94
CA GLU A 10 14.58 -19.66 -12.04
C GLU A 10 14.36 -19.17 -10.60
N VAL A 11 15.27 -18.36 -10.06
CA VAL A 11 15.11 -17.75 -8.72
C VAL A 11 13.91 -16.79 -8.65
N GLY A 12 13.59 -16.09 -9.74
CA GLY A 12 12.42 -15.22 -9.82
C GLY A 12 11.09 -15.97 -9.79
N GLU A 13 11.03 -17.16 -10.38
CA GLU A 13 9.84 -18.02 -10.39
C GLU A 13 9.64 -18.75 -9.05
N GLU A 14 10.71 -19.01 -8.29
CA GLU A 14 10.65 -19.62 -6.94
C GLU A 14 10.16 -18.66 -5.84
N LEU A 15 10.06 -17.35 -6.11
CA LEU A 15 9.59 -16.37 -5.12
C LEU A 15 8.11 -16.59 -4.79
N PRO A 16 7.72 -16.72 -3.50
CA PRO A 16 6.34 -17.01 -3.08
C PRO A 16 5.42 -15.77 -3.11
N ILE A 17 5.52 -14.95 -4.16
CA ILE A 17 4.85 -13.63 -4.27
C ILE A 17 3.33 -13.78 -4.16
N GLY A 18 2.76 -14.76 -4.86
CA GLY A 18 1.31 -15.00 -4.82
C GLY A 18 0.82 -15.45 -3.44
N GLN A 19 1.62 -16.26 -2.74
CA GLN A 19 1.28 -16.76 -1.41
C GLN A 19 1.35 -15.63 -0.37
N VAL A 20 2.36 -14.77 -0.46
CA VAL A 20 2.55 -13.62 0.44
C VAL A 20 1.49 -12.55 0.19
N ALA A 21 1.18 -12.24 -1.07
CA ALA A 21 0.10 -11.31 -1.41
C ALA A 21 -1.26 -11.79 -0.87
N THR A 22 -1.56 -13.08 -1.05
CA THR A 22 -2.80 -13.69 -0.54
C THR A 22 -2.86 -13.69 0.99
N ALA A 23 -1.73 -13.96 1.65
CA ALA A 23 -1.65 -13.88 3.10
C ALA A 23 -1.88 -12.43 3.60
N ALA A 24 -1.37 -11.44 2.88
CA ALA A 24 -1.60 -10.02 3.17
C ALA A 24 -3.07 -9.65 3.00
N ASP A 25 -3.72 -10.05 1.90
CA ASP A 25 -5.14 -9.79 1.65
C ASP A 25 -6.04 -10.39 2.73
N ARG A 26 -5.76 -11.65 3.12
CA ARG A 26 -6.48 -12.33 4.19
C ARG A 26 -6.29 -11.65 5.53
N LEU A 27 -5.08 -11.22 5.84
CA LEU A 27 -4.76 -10.57 7.11
C LEU A 27 -5.36 -9.16 7.18
N ARG A 28 -5.33 -8.38 6.10
CA ARG A 28 -6.03 -7.08 6.01
C ARG A 28 -7.53 -7.23 6.20
N SER A 29 -8.14 -8.22 5.52
CA SER A 29 -9.56 -8.53 5.67
C SER A 29 -9.91 -8.93 7.11
N ALA A 30 -9.10 -9.80 7.73
CA ALA A 30 -9.29 -10.22 9.11
C ALA A 30 -9.14 -9.07 10.10
N ASN A 31 -8.15 -8.19 9.91
CA ASN A 31 -7.94 -7.02 10.75
C ASN A 31 -9.08 -6.00 10.61
N GLY A 32 -9.57 -5.78 9.38
CA GLY A 32 -10.73 -4.95 9.10
C GLY A 32 -11.99 -5.46 9.79
N LEU A 33 -12.26 -6.77 9.70
CA LEU A 33 -13.39 -7.41 10.36
C LEU A 33 -13.28 -7.36 11.90
N LEU A 34 -12.10 -7.62 12.46
CA LEU A 34 -11.88 -7.52 13.91
C LEU A 34 -12.12 -6.10 14.41
N ALA A 35 -11.60 -5.09 13.71
CA ALA A 35 -11.85 -3.69 14.04
C ALA A 35 -13.34 -3.36 13.97
N TRP A 36 -14.05 -3.83 12.93
CA TRP A 36 -15.49 -3.66 12.81
C TRP A 36 -16.27 -4.33 13.95
N VAL A 37 -15.95 -5.59 14.28
CA VAL A 37 -16.60 -6.31 15.40
C VAL A 37 -16.33 -5.62 16.74
N MET A 38 -15.10 -5.17 16.99
CA MET A 38 -14.73 -4.43 18.19
C MET A 38 -15.53 -3.14 18.33
N GLN A 39 -15.65 -2.37 17.23
CA GLN A 39 -16.45 -1.15 17.18
C GLN A 39 -17.94 -1.43 17.42
N ALA A 40 -18.50 -2.44 16.74
CA ALA A 40 -19.90 -2.82 16.88
C ALA A 40 -20.23 -3.38 18.29
N SER A 41 -19.24 -3.97 18.96
CA SER A 41 -19.41 -4.58 20.29
C SER A 41 -18.96 -3.68 21.45
N ALA A 42 -18.56 -2.43 21.18
CA ALA A 42 -17.95 -1.51 22.16
C ALA A 42 -16.82 -2.16 23.00
N THR A 43 -16.13 -3.14 22.44
CA THR A 43 -15.09 -3.93 23.12
C THR A 43 -13.72 -3.54 22.56
N HIS A 44 -12.88 -2.88 23.37
CA HIS A 44 -11.73 -2.13 22.86
C HIS A 44 -10.36 -2.73 23.23
N ALA A 45 -10.17 -4.03 23.03
CA ALA A 45 -8.85 -4.65 23.18
C ALA A 45 -8.45 -5.36 21.88
N PRO A 46 -7.59 -4.77 21.03
CA PRO A 46 -6.97 -5.55 19.96
C PRO A 46 -6.01 -6.57 20.57
N ALA A 47 -5.77 -7.67 19.86
CA ALA A 47 -4.54 -8.43 20.06
C ALA A 47 -3.40 -7.64 19.38
N PRO A 48 -2.48 -6.98 20.13
CA PRO A 48 -1.41 -6.15 19.53
C PRO A 48 -0.50 -6.93 18.57
N THR A 49 -0.49 -8.25 18.68
CA THR A 49 0.25 -9.17 17.83
C THR A 49 -0.27 -9.22 16.39
N LEU A 50 -1.56 -8.99 16.14
CA LEU A 50 -2.14 -9.05 14.79
C LEU A 50 -1.83 -7.81 13.96
N THR A 51 -1.86 -6.63 14.58
CA THR A 51 -1.52 -5.37 13.90
C THR A 51 -0.04 -5.35 13.48
N ALA A 52 0.86 -5.72 14.39
CA ALA A 52 2.28 -5.83 14.09
C ALA A 52 2.58 -6.93 13.05
N ALA A 53 1.84 -8.04 13.05
CA ALA A 53 1.95 -9.06 12.01
C ALA A 53 1.47 -8.54 10.65
N GLY A 54 0.42 -7.72 10.62
CA GLY A 54 -0.09 -7.05 9.42
C GLY A 54 0.96 -6.15 8.77
N GLU A 55 1.55 -5.26 9.56
CA GLU A 55 2.58 -4.32 9.08
C GLU A 55 3.82 -5.04 8.53
N HIS A 56 4.29 -6.10 9.20
CA HIS A 56 5.42 -6.90 8.71
C HIS A 56 5.10 -7.64 7.40
N LEU A 57 3.86 -8.13 7.25
CA LEU A 57 3.46 -8.89 6.08
C LEU A 57 3.20 -7.97 4.88
N ASP A 58 2.63 -6.78 5.11
CA ASP A 58 2.51 -5.73 4.10
C ASP A 58 3.89 -5.26 3.61
N HIS A 59 4.83 -5.08 4.54
CA HIS A 59 6.22 -4.74 4.20
C HIS A 59 6.90 -5.86 3.40
N ALA A 60 6.71 -7.13 3.79
CA ALA A 60 7.25 -8.27 3.07
C ALA A 60 6.65 -8.40 1.65
N ALA A 61 5.34 -8.19 1.50
CA ALA A 61 4.68 -8.21 0.20
C ALA A 61 5.23 -7.11 -0.74
N GLY A 62 5.38 -5.89 -0.22
CA GLY A 62 6.00 -4.77 -0.95
C GLY A 62 7.44 -5.08 -1.37
N ALA A 63 8.27 -5.58 -0.45
CA ALA A 63 9.67 -5.93 -0.73
C ALA A 63 9.81 -7.02 -1.81
N MET A 64 8.91 -8.01 -1.83
CA MET A 64 8.94 -9.08 -2.85
C MET A 64 8.53 -8.60 -4.24
N LEU A 65 7.55 -7.69 -4.32
CA LEU A 65 7.17 -7.07 -5.60
C LEU A 65 8.31 -6.19 -6.12
N ALA A 66 8.95 -5.40 -5.26
CA ALA A 66 10.12 -4.60 -5.59
C ALA A 66 11.29 -5.47 -6.08
N ALA A 67 11.55 -6.61 -5.41
CA ALA A 67 12.59 -7.55 -5.83
C ALA A 67 12.31 -8.15 -7.22
N ARG A 68 11.05 -8.52 -7.52
CA ARG A 68 10.66 -9.03 -8.84
C ARG A 68 10.86 -7.99 -9.94
N GLU A 69 10.51 -6.75 -9.67
CA GLU A 69 10.67 -5.65 -10.62
C GLU A 69 12.16 -5.37 -10.86
N ALA A 70 12.99 -5.35 -9.81
CA ALA A 70 14.44 -5.19 -9.93
C ALA A 70 15.10 -6.31 -10.76
N LEU A 71 14.65 -7.57 -10.59
CA LEU A 71 15.11 -8.69 -11.41
C LEU A 71 14.69 -8.53 -12.88
N THR A 72 13.48 -8.03 -13.12
CA THR A 72 12.97 -7.74 -14.48
C THR A 72 13.77 -6.61 -15.14
N GLY A 73 14.03 -5.52 -14.41
CA GLY A 73 14.87 -4.42 -14.87
C GLY A 73 16.31 -4.84 -15.15
N TYR A 74 16.89 -5.71 -14.31
CA TYR A 74 18.23 -6.25 -14.54
C TYR A 74 18.29 -7.10 -15.82
N LEU A 75 17.32 -7.98 -16.05
CA LEU A 75 17.24 -8.81 -17.27
C LEU A 75 17.08 -7.96 -18.54
N LEU A 76 16.29 -6.89 -18.47
CA LEU A 76 16.17 -5.90 -19.56
C LEU A 76 17.50 -5.17 -19.82
N SER A 77 18.23 -4.79 -18.77
CA SER A 77 19.50 -4.06 -18.89
C SER A 77 20.61 -4.86 -19.57
N ILE A 78 20.56 -6.19 -19.46
CA ILE A 78 21.51 -7.10 -20.12
C ILE A 78 21.04 -7.56 -21.51
N GLY A 79 19.98 -6.94 -22.05
CA GLY A 79 19.50 -7.18 -23.41
C GLY A 79 18.76 -8.51 -23.60
N LEU A 80 18.27 -9.12 -22.52
CA LEU A 80 17.37 -10.26 -22.58
C LEU A 80 15.92 -9.78 -22.41
N PRO A 81 15.19 -9.48 -23.50
CA PRO A 81 13.76 -9.27 -23.40
C PRO A 81 13.11 -10.56 -22.92
N ARG A 82 12.12 -10.41 -22.04
CA ARG A 82 11.29 -11.51 -21.56
C ARG A 82 10.54 -12.09 -22.76
N ASP A 83 10.94 -13.26 -23.25
CA ASP A 83 10.02 -14.09 -24.02
C ASP A 83 8.77 -14.28 -23.16
N ALA A 84 7.61 -14.01 -23.75
CA ALA A 84 6.33 -13.87 -23.07
C ALA A 84 6.07 -15.03 -22.10
N VAL A 85 6.43 -14.83 -20.83
CA VAL A 85 6.04 -15.71 -19.74
C VAL A 85 4.54 -15.45 -19.55
N PRO A 86 3.67 -16.46 -19.77
CA PRO A 86 2.26 -16.31 -19.48
C PRO A 86 2.08 -15.88 -18.02
N PRO A 87 1.01 -15.13 -17.69
CA PRO A 87 0.72 -14.80 -16.30
C PRO A 87 0.76 -16.09 -15.46
N PRO A 88 1.28 -16.04 -14.21
CA PRO A 88 1.42 -17.22 -13.38
C PRO A 88 0.11 -17.98 -13.37
N ASP A 89 0.21 -19.28 -13.65
CA ASP A 89 -0.91 -20.17 -13.82
C ASP A 89 -1.87 -20.01 -12.63
N ARG A 90 -3.15 -19.82 -12.92
CA ARG A 90 -4.21 -19.60 -11.92
C ARG A 90 -4.47 -20.85 -11.05
N ASP A 91 -3.72 -21.93 -11.27
CA ASP A 91 -3.89 -23.24 -10.65
C ASP A 91 -3.27 -23.40 -9.27
N TRP A 92 -2.52 -22.42 -8.74
CA TRP A 92 -2.10 -22.46 -7.33
C TRP A 92 -3.31 -22.34 -6.36
N HIS A 93 -4.43 -21.78 -6.82
CA HIS A 93 -5.71 -21.82 -6.09
C HIS A 93 -6.23 -23.25 -5.88
N ALA A 94 -5.96 -24.18 -6.80
CA ALA A 94 -6.40 -25.57 -6.71
C ALA A 94 -5.61 -26.36 -5.65
N ALA A 95 -4.35 -25.99 -5.40
CA ALA A 95 -3.52 -26.58 -4.35
C ALA A 95 -3.93 -26.16 -2.91
N LEU A 96 -4.84 -25.18 -2.79
CA LEU A 96 -5.36 -24.63 -1.52
C LEU A 96 -6.86 -24.89 -1.32
N ALA A 97 -7.44 -25.87 -2.03
CA ALA A 97 -8.81 -26.30 -1.80
C ALA A 97 -8.99 -26.67 -0.31
N PRO A 98 -9.98 -26.09 0.40
CA PRO A 98 -10.16 -26.36 1.82
C PRO A 98 -10.51 -27.84 2.02
N ALA A 99 -9.84 -28.50 2.97
CA ALA A 99 -10.30 -29.78 3.49
C ALA A 99 -11.76 -29.59 3.97
N ALA A 100 -12.69 -30.37 3.41
CA ALA A 100 -14.11 -30.23 3.67
C ALA A 100 -14.39 -30.20 5.19
N PRO A 101 -15.00 -29.12 5.73
CA PRO A 101 -15.32 -29.08 7.15
C PRO A 101 -16.43 -30.10 7.46
N ARG A 102 -16.16 -31.02 8.40
CA ARG A 102 -17.23 -31.81 9.03
C ARG A 102 -18.16 -30.83 9.77
N ARG A 103 -19.41 -30.75 9.30
CA ARG A 103 -20.46 -29.85 9.78
C ARG A 103 -21.02 -30.32 11.14
N PRO A 104 -20.92 -29.54 12.23
CA PRO A 104 -21.88 -29.63 13.33
C PRO A 104 -23.17 -28.86 12.98
N PRO A 105 -24.32 -29.23 13.59
CA PRO A 105 -25.63 -28.67 13.22
C PRO A 105 -25.77 -27.18 13.54
N ALA A 106 -26.57 -26.51 12.73
CA ALA A 106 -26.65 -25.06 12.58
C ALA A 106 -27.24 -24.34 13.80
N ALA A 107 -26.50 -23.34 14.28
CA ALA A 107 -27.04 -22.19 15.00
C ALA A 107 -27.33 -21.05 13.99
N PRO A 108 -28.26 -20.12 14.29
CA PRO A 108 -28.57 -18.99 13.41
C PRO A 108 -27.31 -18.17 13.09
N GLY A 109 -27.10 -17.90 11.80
CA GLY A 109 -25.82 -17.43 11.26
C GLY A 109 -25.49 -15.97 11.62
N PRO A 110 -24.20 -15.65 11.89
CA PRO A 110 -23.73 -14.27 12.03
C PRO A 110 -23.80 -13.50 10.69
N PRO A 111 -23.86 -12.14 10.72
CA PRO A 111 -23.92 -11.30 9.52
C PRO A 111 -22.80 -11.64 8.55
N THR A 112 -23.14 -11.76 7.27
CA THR A 112 -22.24 -12.23 6.21
C THR A 112 -21.04 -11.28 6.04
N LEU A 113 -19.83 -11.84 6.23
CA LEU A 113 -18.51 -11.20 6.21
C LEU A 113 -18.18 -10.36 4.96
N THR A 114 -19.02 -10.37 3.93
CA THR A 114 -18.77 -9.76 2.62
C THR A 114 -19.30 -8.32 2.52
N HIS A 115 -20.24 -7.91 3.38
CA HIS A 115 -20.95 -6.62 3.20
C HIS A 115 -20.38 -5.44 4.01
N PHE A 116 -19.54 -5.68 5.02
CA PHE A 116 -19.13 -4.61 5.96
C PHE A 116 -18.43 -3.41 5.29
N TRP A 117 -17.63 -3.66 4.24
CA TRP A 117 -16.96 -2.62 3.47
C TRP A 117 -18.00 -1.77 2.72
N ALA A 118 -18.86 -2.42 1.95
CA ALA A 118 -19.91 -1.76 1.18
C ALA A 118 -20.84 -0.96 2.09
N ASP A 119 -21.32 -1.57 3.19
CA ASP A 119 -22.19 -0.92 4.17
C ASP A 119 -21.55 0.35 4.74
N ARG A 120 -20.25 0.30 5.09
CA ARG A 120 -19.57 1.47 5.62
C ARG A 120 -19.32 2.53 4.55
N VAL A 121 -19.01 2.15 3.31
CA VAL A 121 -18.86 3.10 2.19
C VAL A 121 -20.17 3.83 1.91
N GLU A 122 -21.31 3.13 1.93
CA GLU A 122 -22.63 3.76 1.75
C GLU A 122 -22.89 4.81 2.83
N VAL A 123 -22.59 4.49 4.10
CA VAL A 123 -22.67 5.45 5.20
C VAL A 123 -21.76 6.66 4.95
N LEU A 124 -20.50 6.45 4.58
CA LEU A 124 -19.54 7.54 4.36
C LEU A 124 -19.95 8.49 3.23
N THR A 125 -20.54 7.95 2.16
CA THR A 125 -20.99 8.71 0.99
C THR A 125 -22.39 9.32 1.15
N ASP A 126 -23.14 8.92 2.18
CA ASP A 126 -24.56 9.25 2.37
C ASP A 126 -25.39 8.96 1.11
N ASP A 127 -25.12 7.80 0.49
CA ASP A 127 -25.75 7.35 -0.76
C ASP A 127 -25.87 5.82 -0.74
N SER A 128 -27.08 5.32 -1.04
CA SER A 128 -27.43 3.89 -1.11
C SER A 128 -28.12 3.58 -2.44
N GLY A 129 -27.87 2.40 -3.01
CA GLY A 129 -28.10 2.16 -4.44
C GLY A 129 -27.46 0.89 -4.97
N ARG A 130 -27.63 0.59 -6.26
CA ARG A 130 -27.28 -0.72 -6.81
C ARG A 130 -25.77 -0.96 -6.85
N HIS A 131 -25.36 -2.10 -6.30
CA HIS A 131 -23.98 -2.56 -6.34
C HIS A 131 -23.62 -2.99 -7.77
N PRO A 132 -22.51 -2.49 -8.35
CA PRO A 132 -22.04 -2.94 -9.65
C PRO A 132 -21.54 -4.38 -9.62
N ASP A 133 -21.68 -5.08 -10.74
CA ASP A 133 -21.23 -6.48 -10.86
C ASP A 133 -19.70 -6.61 -11.04
N LYS A 134 -18.98 -5.51 -11.36
CA LYS A 134 -17.52 -5.50 -11.54
C LYS A 134 -16.89 -4.27 -10.90
N GLY A 135 -16.06 -4.48 -9.89
CA GLY A 135 -15.17 -3.47 -9.31
C GLY A 135 -13.78 -3.45 -9.96
N ALA A 136 -12.93 -2.56 -9.45
CA ALA A 136 -11.50 -2.55 -9.79
C ALA A 136 -10.84 -3.88 -9.39
N GLU A 137 -9.92 -4.36 -10.24
CA GLU A 137 -9.23 -5.64 -10.04
C GLU A 137 -7.99 -5.50 -9.13
N SER A 138 -7.55 -4.26 -8.85
CA SER A 138 -6.40 -3.97 -8.00
C SER A 138 -6.59 -2.66 -7.23
N THR A 139 -5.85 -2.52 -6.12
CA THR A 139 -5.88 -1.30 -5.31
C THR A 139 -5.35 -0.08 -6.07
N ALA A 140 -4.39 -0.26 -6.97
CA ALA A 140 -3.87 0.82 -7.82
C ALA A 140 -4.90 1.31 -8.84
N ASP A 141 -5.63 0.39 -9.50
CA ASP A 141 -6.75 0.72 -10.37
C ASP A 141 -7.86 1.44 -9.57
N LEU A 142 -8.21 0.93 -8.39
CA LEU A 142 -9.18 1.57 -7.51
C LEU A 142 -8.77 3.00 -7.14
N LEU A 143 -7.50 3.22 -6.77
CA LEU A 143 -6.99 4.55 -6.42
C LEU A 143 -7.10 5.52 -7.61
N HIS A 144 -6.75 5.07 -8.81
CA HIS A 144 -6.88 5.89 -10.03
C HIS A 144 -8.33 6.25 -10.34
N ARG A 145 -9.26 5.28 -10.23
CA ARG A 145 -10.70 5.54 -10.43
C ARG A 145 -11.29 6.46 -9.37
N CYS A 146 -10.87 6.31 -8.11
CA CYS A 146 -11.23 7.22 -7.03
C CYS A 146 -10.71 8.63 -7.30
N ALA A 147 -9.44 8.78 -7.70
CA ALA A 147 -8.87 10.07 -8.04
C ALA A 147 -9.65 10.77 -9.15
N ARG A 148 -10.04 10.03 -10.20
CA ARG A 148 -10.87 10.56 -11.28
C ARG A 148 -12.26 11.00 -10.81
N ALA A 149 -12.94 10.18 -10.00
CA ALA A 149 -14.23 10.57 -9.44
C ALA A 149 -14.14 11.80 -8.52
N VAL A 150 -13.02 11.96 -7.79
CA VAL A 150 -12.77 13.12 -6.91
C VAL A 150 -12.50 14.39 -7.72
N ILE A 151 -11.74 14.29 -8.82
CA ILE A 151 -11.46 15.40 -9.73
C ILE A 151 -12.74 15.86 -10.44
N ASP A 152 -13.57 14.90 -10.88
CA ASP A 152 -14.88 15.15 -11.49
C ASP A 152 -15.93 15.65 -10.47
N GLU A 153 -15.60 15.65 -9.16
CA GLU A 153 -16.51 15.92 -8.04
C GLU A 153 -17.80 15.05 -8.08
N ASP A 154 -17.69 13.83 -8.62
CA ASP A 154 -18.79 12.88 -8.81
C ASP A 154 -18.83 11.86 -7.65
N ARG A 155 -19.62 12.20 -6.64
CA ARG A 155 -19.85 11.36 -5.44
C ARG A 155 -20.46 10.00 -5.78
N THR A 156 -21.42 9.96 -6.70
CA THR A 156 -22.12 8.72 -7.05
C THR A 156 -21.18 7.77 -7.79
N ARG A 157 -20.31 8.29 -8.66
CA ARG A 157 -19.23 7.49 -9.27
C ARG A 157 -18.22 7.02 -8.23
N LEU A 158 -17.77 7.89 -7.32
CA LEU A 158 -16.85 7.50 -6.25
C LEU A 158 -17.41 6.34 -5.43
N ARG A 159 -18.66 6.47 -4.96
CA ARG A 159 -19.35 5.41 -4.23
C ARG A 159 -19.40 4.12 -5.04
N ARG A 160 -19.81 4.20 -6.31
CA ARG A 160 -19.96 3.05 -7.19
C ARG A 160 -18.65 2.25 -7.33
N GLU A 161 -17.53 2.93 -7.52
CA GLU A 161 -16.22 2.28 -7.63
C GLU A 161 -15.79 1.63 -6.30
N LEU A 162 -16.05 2.30 -5.17
CA LEU A 162 -15.71 1.80 -3.84
C LEU A 162 -16.59 0.60 -3.42
N VAL A 163 -17.90 0.63 -3.64
CA VAL A 163 -18.81 -0.47 -3.23
C VAL A 163 -18.59 -1.74 -4.06
N ALA A 164 -18.08 -1.61 -5.29
CA ALA A 164 -17.92 -2.73 -6.21
C ALA A 164 -16.68 -3.61 -5.95
N VAL A 165 -15.78 -3.19 -5.06
CA VAL A 165 -14.52 -3.93 -4.81
C VAL A 165 -14.61 -4.88 -3.62
N ASP A 166 -13.73 -5.88 -3.64
CA ASP A 166 -13.49 -6.71 -2.47
C ASP A 166 -12.90 -5.88 -1.32
N PRO A 167 -13.27 -6.15 -0.06
CA PRO A 167 -12.74 -5.42 1.10
C PRO A 167 -11.20 -5.37 1.17
N ALA A 168 -10.48 -6.41 0.74
CA ALA A 168 -9.02 -6.39 0.74
C ALA A 168 -8.44 -5.32 -0.20
N VAL A 169 -9.04 -5.19 -1.40
CA VAL A 169 -8.67 -4.19 -2.40
C VAL A 169 -8.95 -2.78 -1.89
N GLY A 170 -10.14 -2.59 -1.30
CA GLY A 170 -10.55 -1.32 -0.71
C GLY A 170 -9.67 -0.88 0.47
N LEU A 171 -9.42 -1.79 1.42
CA LEU A 171 -8.56 -1.52 2.59
C LEU A 171 -7.11 -1.21 2.19
N GLY A 172 -6.65 -1.79 1.09
CA GLY A 172 -5.33 -1.51 0.51
C GLY A 172 -5.11 -0.04 0.14
N LEU A 173 -6.16 0.77 -0.05
CA LEU A 173 -6.03 2.20 -0.38
C LEU A 173 -5.18 2.95 0.65
N SER A 174 -5.33 2.61 1.93
CA SER A 174 -4.56 3.23 3.02
C SER A 174 -3.05 2.99 2.88
N ALA A 175 -2.64 1.82 2.40
CA ALA A 175 -1.25 1.45 2.22
C ALA A 175 -0.64 2.16 0.99
N VAL A 176 -1.35 2.16 -0.13
CA VAL A 176 -0.83 2.73 -1.39
C VAL A 176 -0.88 4.26 -1.44
N ALA A 177 -1.75 4.90 -0.65
CA ALA A 177 -1.92 6.36 -0.69
C ALA A 177 -0.81 7.13 0.02
N ALA A 178 -0.09 6.52 0.97
CA ALA A 178 0.84 7.25 1.83
C ALA A 178 1.96 8.00 1.07
N ALA A 179 2.59 7.35 0.10
CA ALA A 179 3.67 7.96 -0.68
C ALA A 179 3.16 9.05 -1.66
N PRO A 180 2.10 8.81 -2.46
CA PRO A 180 1.47 9.86 -3.27
C PRO A 180 1.00 11.07 -2.45
N LEU A 181 0.43 10.86 -1.26
CA LEU A 181 0.01 11.97 -0.40
C LEU A 181 1.18 12.87 0.01
N ARG A 182 2.31 12.30 0.39
CA ARG A 182 3.53 13.06 0.74
C ARG A 182 4.08 13.81 -0.46
N PHE A 183 4.15 13.16 -1.62
CA PHE A 183 4.62 13.78 -2.85
C PHE A 183 3.75 14.98 -3.25
N LEU A 184 2.43 14.78 -3.31
CA LEU A 184 1.49 15.82 -3.72
C LEU A 184 1.39 16.95 -2.68
N ALA A 185 1.57 16.64 -1.39
CA ALA A 185 1.69 17.65 -0.36
C ALA A 185 2.98 18.46 -0.51
N ALA A 186 4.10 17.80 -0.81
CA ALA A 186 5.38 18.48 -1.05
C ALA A 186 5.32 19.40 -2.27
N GLU A 187 4.68 18.93 -3.35
CA GLU A 187 4.47 19.72 -4.57
C GLU A 187 3.58 20.95 -4.30
N LEU A 188 2.51 20.78 -3.52
CA LEU A 188 1.60 21.86 -3.18
C LEU A 188 2.28 22.98 -2.39
N VAL A 189 3.20 22.64 -1.49
CA VAL A 189 3.88 23.61 -0.60
C VAL A 189 5.26 24.04 -1.13
N GLY A 190 5.81 23.32 -2.11
CA GLY A 190 7.10 23.59 -2.74
C GLY A 190 8.33 23.09 -1.96
N HIS A 191 8.13 22.32 -0.89
CA HIS A 191 9.18 21.74 -0.04
C HIS A 191 8.68 20.49 0.67
N PRO A 192 9.55 19.67 1.31
CA PRO A 192 9.09 18.53 2.11
C PRO A 192 8.04 18.97 3.14
N PRO A 193 6.89 18.25 3.25
CA PRO A 193 5.78 18.68 4.07
C PRO A 193 6.12 18.57 5.55
N SER A 194 5.81 19.62 6.30
CA SER A 194 6.15 19.78 7.71
C SER A 194 4.95 20.26 8.52
N THR A 195 5.03 20.19 9.86
CA THR A 195 3.94 20.58 10.76
C THR A 195 3.32 21.96 10.47
N PRO A 196 4.10 23.03 10.18
CA PRO A 196 3.56 24.34 9.80
C PRO A 196 2.66 24.34 8.55
N ASP A 197 2.83 23.36 7.66
CA ASP A 197 2.13 23.30 6.38
C ASP A 197 0.75 22.66 6.49
N LEU A 198 0.50 21.93 7.59
CA LEU A 198 -0.72 21.17 7.82
C LEU A 198 -2.01 21.99 7.57
N PRO A 199 -2.14 23.26 8.05
CA PRO A 199 -3.34 24.05 7.78
C PRO A 199 -3.54 24.37 6.29
N GLY A 200 -2.45 24.54 5.52
CA GLY A 200 -2.49 24.81 4.09
C GLY A 200 -2.93 23.59 3.29
N VAL A 201 -2.28 22.45 3.54
CA VAL A 201 -2.62 21.15 2.92
C VAL A 201 -4.06 20.75 3.27
N ARG A 202 -4.47 20.93 4.53
CA ARG A 202 -5.85 20.71 4.99
C ARG A 202 -6.84 21.55 4.22
N ARG A 203 -6.60 22.87 4.09
CA ARG A 203 -7.50 23.77 3.38
C ARG A 203 -7.67 23.37 1.91
N ALA A 204 -6.59 22.91 1.26
CA ALA A 204 -6.60 22.48 -0.13
C ALA A 204 -7.45 21.22 -0.35
N ALA A 205 -7.42 20.26 0.58
CA ALA A 205 -8.12 18.99 0.43
C ALA A 205 -9.55 18.98 1.00
N LEU A 206 -9.78 19.66 2.12
CA LEU A 206 -10.97 19.47 2.96
C LEU A 206 -12.30 19.79 2.25
N ARG A 207 -12.31 20.76 1.33
CA ARG A 207 -13.52 21.09 0.56
C ARG A 207 -14.05 19.86 -0.18
N ARG A 208 -13.18 19.18 -0.93
CA ARG A 208 -13.55 18.01 -1.74
C ARG A 208 -13.90 16.82 -0.86
N VAL A 209 -13.17 16.63 0.24
CA VAL A 209 -13.49 15.57 1.22
C VAL A 209 -14.91 15.76 1.77
N ARG A 210 -15.27 16.97 2.22
CA ARG A 210 -16.62 17.24 2.74
C ARG A 210 -17.72 17.10 1.68
N THR A 211 -17.43 17.45 0.43
CA THR A 211 -18.38 17.29 -0.68
C THR A 211 -18.66 15.81 -1.00
N LEU A 212 -17.61 14.98 -1.00
CA LEU A 212 -17.69 13.59 -1.46
C LEU A 212 -17.99 12.60 -0.33
N LEU A 213 -17.56 12.90 0.90
CA LEU A 213 -17.72 12.06 2.10
C LEU A 213 -18.37 12.87 3.23
N PRO A 214 -19.65 13.23 3.12
CA PRO A 214 -20.31 14.12 4.09
C PRO A 214 -20.41 13.53 5.50
N ALA A 215 -20.41 12.19 5.64
CA ALA A 215 -20.52 11.52 6.92
C ALA A 215 -19.16 11.20 7.58
N VAL A 216 -18.05 11.66 7.00
CA VAL A 216 -16.73 11.42 7.59
C VAL A 216 -16.45 12.36 8.75
N GLU A 217 -15.87 11.82 9.83
CA GLU A 217 -15.39 12.64 10.93
C GLU A 217 -14.11 13.38 10.50
N GLU A 218 -14.05 14.70 10.73
CA GLU A 218 -12.91 15.53 10.30
C GLU A 218 -11.58 15.10 10.93
N VAL A 219 -11.64 14.54 12.13
CA VAL A 219 -10.47 14.03 12.85
C VAL A 219 -9.75 12.91 12.09
N VAL A 220 -10.45 12.10 11.28
CA VAL A 220 -9.83 11.08 10.41
C VAL A 220 -8.97 11.74 9.32
N VAL A 221 -9.48 12.83 8.75
CA VAL A 221 -8.76 13.64 7.76
C VAL A 221 -7.52 14.27 8.41
N ASP A 222 -7.70 14.82 9.61
CA ASP A 222 -6.63 15.47 10.36
C ASP A 222 -5.52 14.51 10.76
N GLU A 223 -5.85 13.27 11.16
CA GLU A 223 -4.85 12.22 11.44
C GLU A 223 -4.03 11.82 10.22
N LEU A 224 -4.65 11.67 9.06
CA LEU A 224 -3.96 11.30 7.82
C LEU A 224 -3.07 12.43 7.31
N LEU A 225 -3.55 13.67 7.37
CA LEU A 225 -2.77 14.83 6.97
C LEU A 225 -1.64 15.14 7.98
N ALA A 226 -1.86 14.95 9.29
CA ALA A 226 -0.81 15.09 10.30
C ALA A 226 0.33 14.10 10.04
N ARG A 227 0.01 12.82 9.77
CA ARG A 227 1.01 11.81 9.39
C ARG A 227 1.75 12.15 8.09
N THR A 228 1.07 12.77 7.13
CA THR A 228 1.66 13.22 5.86
C THR A 228 2.65 14.37 6.10
N CYS A 229 2.34 15.29 7.02
CA CYS A 229 3.16 16.45 7.35
C CYS A 229 4.16 16.23 8.49
N HIS A 230 4.40 14.98 8.91
CA HIS A 230 5.22 14.65 10.09
C HIS A 230 4.82 15.38 11.38
N ALA A 231 3.55 15.79 11.50
CA ALA A 231 3.00 16.40 12.68
C ALA A 231 2.60 15.32 13.69
N PRO A 232 2.66 15.62 15.01
CA PRO A 232 2.07 14.73 16.01
C PRO A 232 0.57 14.55 15.69
N PRO A 233 0.05 13.31 15.70
CA PRO A 233 -1.37 13.09 15.46
C PRO A 233 -2.20 13.83 16.53
N PRO A 234 -3.43 14.27 16.20
CA PRO A 234 -4.34 14.84 17.18
C PRO A 234 -4.49 13.87 18.36
N ARG A 235 -4.44 14.40 19.59
CA ARG A 235 -4.56 13.57 20.80
C ARG A 235 -5.95 12.95 20.84
N ARG A 236 -5.99 11.62 20.94
CA ARG A 236 -7.20 10.83 21.13
C ARG A 236 -7.06 9.93 22.35
N GLU A 237 -8.20 9.64 22.96
CA GLU A 237 -8.29 8.56 23.92
C GLU A 237 -7.97 7.23 23.20
N PRO A 238 -7.25 6.28 23.84
CA PRO A 238 -6.85 5.01 23.21
C PRO A 238 -8.02 4.16 22.64
N ASP A 239 -9.24 4.42 23.09
CA ASP A 239 -10.48 3.76 22.67
C ASP A 239 -11.11 4.35 21.40
N GLU A 240 -10.73 5.55 20.97
CA GLU A 240 -11.33 6.24 19.82
C GLU A 240 -10.57 5.96 18.52
N ARG A 241 -10.41 4.68 18.18
CA ARG A 241 -9.66 4.32 16.96
C ARG A 241 -10.48 4.61 15.71
N THR A 242 -9.81 5.21 14.74
CA THR A 242 -10.36 5.41 13.40
C THR A 242 -10.74 4.08 12.76
N HIS A 243 -11.97 3.99 12.28
CA HIS A 243 -12.46 2.82 11.57
C HIS A 243 -11.63 2.59 10.29
N PRO A 244 -11.20 1.35 9.99
CA PRO A 244 -10.23 1.09 8.93
C PRO A 244 -10.76 1.43 7.52
N VAL A 245 -12.07 1.29 7.29
CA VAL A 245 -12.70 1.71 6.03
C VAL A 245 -12.62 3.22 5.86
N ASP A 246 -12.82 3.98 6.93
CA ASP A 246 -12.78 5.44 6.91
C ASP A 246 -11.36 5.91 6.57
N ALA A 247 -10.36 5.34 7.23
CA ALA A 247 -8.96 5.63 6.92
C ALA A 247 -8.61 5.32 5.46
N ALA A 248 -9.05 4.17 4.93
CA ALA A 248 -8.77 3.75 3.56
C ALA A 248 -9.46 4.64 2.51
N VAL A 249 -10.76 4.88 2.68
CA VAL A 249 -11.56 5.72 1.78
C VAL A 249 -11.07 7.17 1.81
N VAL A 250 -10.81 7.74 2.99
CA VAL A 250 -10.28 9.10 3.11
C VAL A 250 -8.89 9.21 2.50
N ALA A 251 -8.01 8.23 2.69
CA ALA A 251 -6.69 8.26 2.07
C ALA A 251 -6.78 8.30 0.53
N GLY A 252 -7.64 7.49 -0.08
CA GLY A 252 -7.89 7.53 -1.52
C GLY A 252 -8.47 8.86 -2.01
N VAL A 253 -9.44 9.43 -1.27
CA VAL A 253 -10.03 10.73 -1.58
C VAL A 253 -9.02 11.87 -1.42
N LEU A 254 -8.16 11.82 -0.41
CA LEU A 254 -7.11 12.81 -0.20
C LEU A 254 -6.11 12.85 -1.35
N VAL A 255 -5.75 11.69 -1.94
CA VAL A 255 -4.88 11.65 -3.13
C VAL A 255 -5.54 12.39 -4.29
N GLY A 256 -6.80 12.08 -4.61
CA GLY A 256 -7.55 12.80 -5.64
C GLY A 256 -7.70 14.29 -5.36
N ALA A 257 -7.94 14.66 -4.10
CA ALA A 257 -8.12 16.04 -3.70
C ALA A 257 -6.83 16.86 -3.81
N LEU A 258 -5.68 16.27 -3.48
CA LEU A 258 -4.37 16.91 -3.63
C LEU A 258 -3.90 16.94 -5.10
N LEU A 259 -4.21 15.93 -5.92
CA LEU A 259 -4.03 16.02 -7.37
C LEU A 259 -4.77 17.23 -7.94
N ALA A 260 -6.06 17.33 -7.62
CA ALA A 260 -6.91 18.43 -8.06
C ALA A 260 -6.48 19.79 -7.49
N ALA A 261 -5.81 19.84 -6.34
CA ALA A 261 -5.26 21.06 -5.76
C ALA A 261 -3.97 21.51 -6.48
N ASN A 262 -3.16 20.56 -6.97
CA ASN A 262 -1.99 20.82 -7.80
C ASN A 262 -2.33 21.05 -9.28
N GLY A 263 -3.62 21.02 -9.66
CA GLY A 263 -4.06 21.18 -11.03
C GLY A 263 -3.77 19.98 -11.94
N ARG A 264 -3.52 18.81 -11.34
CA ARG A 264 -3.22 17.55 -12.04
C ARG A 264 -4.49 16.74 -12.31
N ASP A 265 -4.44 15.94 -13.38
CA ASP A 265 -5.50 14.98 -13.71
C ASP A 265 -5.21 13.58 -13.11
N ALA A 266 -6.21 12.70 -13.09
CA ALA A 266 -6.11 11.33 -12.58
C ALA A 266 -5.12 10.48 -13.37
N ASP A 267 -5.00 10.72 -14.68
CA ASP A 267 -4.04 10.02 -15.55
C ASP A 267 -2.58 10.35 -15.19
N GLU A 268 -2.36 11.48 -14.50
CA GLU A 268 -1.04 11.87 -14.02
C GLU A 268 -0.65 11.18 -12.71
N LEU A 269 -1.59 10.49 -12.04
CA LEU A 269 -1.28 9.66 -10.87
C LEU A 269 -0.26 8.56 -11.21
N ALA A 270 -0.37 7.95 -12.39
CA ALA A 270 0.59 6.95 -12.85
C ALA A 270 2.00 7.53 -13.00
N ARG A 271 2.11 8.81 -13.41
CA ARG A 271 3.40 9.52 -13.49
C ARG A 271 3.96 9.78 -12.09
N VAL A 272 3.13 10.20 -11.14
CA VAL A 272 3.53 10.39 -9.74
C VAL A 272 4.05 9.09 -9.13
N THR A 273 3.36 7.97 -9.35
CA THR A 273 3.80 6.65 -8.86
C THR A 273 5.13 6.24 -9.49
N GLU A 274 5.34 6.50 -10.77
CA GLU A 274 6.58 6.21 -11.48
C GLU A 274 7.75 7.10 -11.02
N GLU A 275 7.50 8.38 -10.73
CA GLU A 275 8.49 9.30 -10.17
C GLU A 275 8.92 8.87 -8.76
N LEU A 276 7.95 8.47 -7.93
CA LEU A 276 8.21 7.91 -6.60
C LEU A 276 9.09 6.65 -6.68
N ARG A 277 8.76 5.72 -7.59
CA ARG A 277 9.55 4.52 -7.82
C ARG A 277 11.01 4.86 -8.19
N LYS A 278 11.20 5.80 -9.12
CA LYS A 278 12.55 6.25 -9.51
C LYS A 278 13.31 6.89 -8.36
N ALA A 279 12.64 7.69 -7.54
CA ALA A 279 13.26 8.32 -6.37
C ALA A 279 13.68 7.28 -5.32
N GLU A 280 12.86 6.26 -5.08
CA GLU A 280 13.19 5.15 -4.18
C GLU A 280 14.36 4.31 -4.71
N GLU A 281 14.37 4.01 -6.01
CA GLU A 281 15.48 3.29 -6.66
C GLU A 281 16.79 4.07 -6.60
N GLN A 282 16.72 5.39 -6.80
CA GLN A 282 17.89 6.25 -6.71
C GLN A 282 18.43 6.34 -5.28
N ALA A 283 17.56 6.53 -4.28
CA ALA A 283 17.95 6.52 -2.87
C ALA A 283 18.57 5.16 -2.46
N HIS A 284 17.99 4.06 -2.92
CA HIS A 284 18.53 2.72 -2.66
C HIS A 284 19.92 2.52 -3.29
N ASN A 285 20.12 3.03 -4.50
CA ASN A 285 21.42 2.96 -5.19
C ASN A 285 22.47 3.84 -4.50
N GLU A 286 22.09 5.04 -4.05
CA GLU A 286 22.96 5.94 -3.30
C GLU A 286 23.40 5.34 -1.95
N ASP A 287 22.47 4.69 -1.23
CA ASP A 287 22.78 3.95 0.01
C ASP A 287 23.70 2.73 -0.24
N GLN A 288 23.47 1.98 -1.33
CA GLN A 288 24.36 0.89 -1.71
C GLN A 288 25.77 1.37 -2.05
N ILE A 289 25.89 2.51 -2.75
CA ILE A 289 27.18 3.13 -3.06
C ILE A 289 27.86 3.62 -1.77
N GLY A 290 27.13 4.27 -0.87
CA GLY A 290 27.63 4.70 0.44
C GLY A 290 28.17 3.52 1.26
N PHE A 291 27.41 2.43 1.32
CA PHE A 291 27.82 1.19 2.01
C PHE A 291 29.08 0.56 1.38
N LEU A 292 29.18 0.55 0.05
CA LEU A 292 30.37 0.04 -0.66
C LEU A 292 31.61 0.91 -0.44
N VAL A 293 31.45 2.23 -0.37
CA VAL A 293 32.55 3.18 -0.09
C VAL A 293 33.05 3.02 1.35
N ASP A 294 32.15 2.89 2.32
CA ASP A 294 32.52 2.67 3.73
C ASP A 294 33.18 1.30 3.95
N ARG A 295 32.70 0.26 3.27
CA ARG A 295 33.35 -1.07 3.30
C ARG A 295 34.75 -1.05 2.70
N ARG A 296 34.99 -0.23 1.66
CA ARG A 296 36.33 -0.06 1.05
C ARG A 296 37.28 0.70 1.96
N ARG A 297 36.78 1.64 2.76
CA ARG A 297 37.56 2.36 3.79
C ARG A 297 37.88 1.49 5.00
N ALA A 298 37.01 0.53 5.32
CA ALA A 298 37.19 -0.40 6.43
C ALA A 298 38.11 -1.60 6.14
N GLN A 299 38.57 -1.80 4.90
CA GLN A 299 39.55 -2.85 4.60
C GLN A 299 40.96 -2.40 5.03
N PRO A 300 41.61 -3.07 5.99
CA PRO A 300 42.99 -2.78 6.33
C PRO A 300 43.88 -3.07 5.11
N ARG A 301 44.68 -2.08 4.69
CA ARG A 301 45.74 -2.28 3.69
C ARG A 301 46.68 -3.35 4.23
N LEU A 302 46.52 -4.58 3.75
CA LEU A 302 47.51 -5.63 3.91
C LEU A 302 48.79 -5.14 3.22
N LEU A 303 49.74 -4.69 4.04
CA LEU A 303 51.10 -4.38 3.59
C LEU A 303 51.69 -5.67 2.99
N PRO A 304 52.31 -5.61 1.80
CA PRO A 304 52.92 -6.78 1.19
C PRO A 304 54.03 -7.30 2.12
N GLY A 305 53.95 -8.61 2.42
CA GLY A 305 54.85 -9.30 3.32
C GLY A 305 56.31 -9.17 2.88
N SER A 306 57.13 -8.66 3.79
CA SER A 306 58.58 -8.76 3.74
C SER A 306 58.98 -10.19 4.12
N GLU A 307 58.82 -11.11 3.16
CA GLU A 307 59.57 -12.37 3.14
C GLU A 307 60.93 -12.12 2.50
N GLY A 308 62.01 -12.41 3.22
CA GLY A 308 63.34 -12.54 2.63
C GLY A 308 64.46 -12.27 3.62
N GLY A 309 65.09 -13.33 4.14
CA GLY A 309 66.45 -13.21 4.67
C GLY A 309 66.83 -14.13 5.81
N GLN A 310 66.61 -15.43 5.68
CA GLN A 310 67.30 -16.44 6.50
C GLN A 310 68.53 -16.92 5.72
N GLN A 311 69.76 -16.63 6.16
CA GLN A 311 70.91 -17.54 5.97
C GLN A 311 72.18 -17.15 6.75
N ARG A 312 72.56 -18.07 7.67
CA ARG A 312 73.90 -18.64 8.01
C ARG A 312 75.12 -17.71 7.96
N ALA A 313 76.03 -17.70 8.94
CA ALA A 313 76.64 -18.82 9.66
C ALA A 313 77.10 -18.43 11.06
#